data_AF-A0A3B3TYW3-F1
#
_entry.id   AF-A0A3B3TYW3-F1
#
_cell.length_a   1.000
_cell.length_b   1.000
_cell.length_c   1.000
_cell.angle_alpha   90.00
_cell.angle_beta   90.00
_cell.angle_gamma   90.00
#
_symmetry.space_group_name_H-M   'P 1'
#
loop_
_entity.id
_entity.type
_entity.pdbx_description
1 polymer ?
#
loop_
_entity_poly.entity_id
_entity_poly.type
_entity_poly.pdbx_seq_one_letter_code
_entity_poly.pdbx_strand_id
1 'polypeptide(L)'
;MADKEKRRSAALPSGMSSGKVVKSDSEREFLEQAGVGDLLRGAILKMVEARSDDPIGFLADHFCNLASVTDSGTAGCGDEDQQQQQQQSTGLAGAGAHEQQRLNRALWHLRLAHHSQRSAFSNNVRVAYDLLNLNGCLRQASENPEGPDGSCLDVPPDAEGSGGVKGGLYTQTLECLCSEGGVPASTSAPLLRRLCCQDHEAVPYDVFRHGVLTCAVFSDYIRQAQRLYAEVCCPDEGPATRALCSAVLGTLKEALETSQDCDANCFVNANAKSSACLEANAKAIRYLEASAKISPHKLAQAMAGAQTRGPGGNMDAKEFENAAADLFIARVKVVS
;
A
#
# COMPACT_ATOMS: atom_id res chain seq x y z
N MET A 1 -62.81 31.46 -60.57
CA MET A 1 -61.96 31.30 -61.77
C MET A 1 -60.53 31.54 -61.30
N ALA A 2 -59.80 30.48 -60.95
CA ALA A 2 -59.00 29.63 -61.81
C ALA A 2 -57.66 30.28 -62.20
N ASP A 3 -56.57 29.80 -61.61
CA ASP A 3 -55.26 29.51 -62.25
C ASP A 3 -54.33 28.94 -61.16
N LYS A 4 -54.08 27.63 -61.03
CA LYS A 4 -53.44 26.64 -61.92
C LYS A 4 -51.93 26.88 -62.15
N GLU A 5 -51.14 26.32 -61.23
CA GLU A 5 -50.05 25.36 -61.47
C GLU A 5 -49.13 25.58 -62.70
N LYS A 6 -47.79 25.53 -62.52
CA LYS A 6 -46.93 24.36 -62.86
C LYS A 6 -45.42 24.68 -63.06
N ARG A 7 -44.61 23.68 -62.67
CA ARG A 7 -43.20 23.31 -63.04
C ARG A 7 -42.08 23.86 -62.14
N ARG A 8 -41.41 23.03 -61.30
CA ARG A 8 -40.40 21.94 -61.53
C ARG A 8 -39.14 22.45 -62.28
N SER A 9 -37.89 22.15 -61.96
CA SER A 9 -37.18 21.37 -60.92
C SER A 9 -35.65 21.53 -61.15
N ALA A 10 -34.84 21.48 -60.07
CA ALA A 10 -33.44 20.96 -59.96
C ALA A 10 -32.30 21.62 -60.81
N ALA A 11 -31.01 21.76 -60.40
CA ALA A 11 -30.18 21.28 -59.30
C ALA A 11 -28.92 22.19 -59.08
N LEU A 12 -28.43 22.22 -57.81
CA LEU A 12 -27.10 22.49 -57.15
C LEU A 12 -25.85 22.97 -57.96
N PRO A 13 -24.77 23.57 -57.38
CA PRO A 13 -24.30 23.47 -55.96
C PRO A 13 -23.62 24.70 -55.31
N SER A 14 -23.30 24.53 -54.01
CA SER A 14 -22.15 25.04 -53.26
C SER A 14 -22.11 26.51 -52.79
N GLY A 15 -21.96 26.69 -51.46
CA GLY A 15 -21.37 27.91 -50.91
C GLY A 15 -21.87 28.38 -49.54
N MET A 16 -21.56 27.61 -48.48
CA MET A 16 -21.27 28.08 -47.11
C MET A 16 -22.35 28.84 -46.33
N SER A 17 -22.87 28.21 -45.27
CA SER A 17 -23.09 28.92 -44.00
C SER A 17 -22.96 27.99 -42.78
N SER A 18 -22.15 28.49 -41.83
CA SER A 18 -22.11 28.23 -40.38
C SER A 18 -22.10 26.80 -39.83
N GLY A 19 -20.92 26.42 -39.34
CA GLY A 19 -20.70 26.17 -37.91
C GLY A 19 -21.62 25.15 -37.23
N LYS A 20 -21.32 23.86 -37.39
CA LYS A 20 -21.91 22.80 -36.57
C LYS A 20 -21.05 22.55 -35.33
N VAL A 21 -21.10 23.48 -34.38
CA VAL A 21 -20.72 23.25 -32.97
C VAL A 21 -21.99 22.79 -32.25
N VAL A 22 -22.35 21.50 -32.38
CA VAL A 22 -23.54 20.94 -31.71
C VAL A 22 -23.26 19.57 -31.07
N LYS A 23 -22.11 18.95 -31.35
CA LYS A 23 -21.83 17.57 -30.89
C LYS A 23 -21.09 17.50 -29.54
N SER A 24 -20.34 18.55 -29.19
CA SER A 24 -19.55 18.60 -27.97
C SER A 24 -20.39 18.78 -26.70
N ASP A 25 -21.49 19.54 -26.76
CA ASP A 25 -22.37 19.70 -25.59
C ASP A 25 -23.08 18.40 -25.24
N SER A 26 -23.54 17.61 -26.23
CA SER A 26 -24.19 16.33 -25.97
C SER A 26 -23.25 15.27 -25.38
N GLU A 27 -21.99 15.23 -25.83
CA GLU A 27 -21.00 14.28 -25.28
C GLU A 27 -20.58 14.68 -23.87
N ARG A 28 -20.44 15.98 -23.60
CA ARG A 28 -20.13 16.49 -22.27
C ARG A 28 -21.28 16.25 -21.28
N GLU A 29 -22.52 16.57 -21.66
CA GLU A 29 -23.71 16.30 -20.84
C GLU A 29 -23.85 14.81 -20.55
N PHE A 30 -23.58 13.94 -21.53
CA PHE A 30 -23.58 12.50 -21.34
C PHE A 30 -22.53 12.06 -20.30
N LEU A 31 -21.30 12.57 -20.36
CA LEU A 31 -20.24 12.23 -19.39
C LEU A 31 -20.54 12.78 -17.99
N GLU A 32 -21.14 13.97 -17.91
CA GLU A 32 -21.62 14.55 -16.65
C GLU A 32 -22.73 13.68 -16.05
N GLN A 33 -23.71 13.26 -16.85
CA GLN A 33 -24.80 12.40 -16.40
C GLN A 33 -24.36 10.97 -16.07
N ALA A 34 -23.30 10.48 -16.73
CA ALA A 34 -22.64 9.21 -16.40
C ALA A 34 -21.79 9.28 -15.11
N GLY A 35 -21.67 10.45 -14.48
CA GLY A 35 -20.94 10.62 -13.22
C GLY A 35 -19.41 10.54 -13.36
N VAL A 36 -18.88 10.69 -14.58
CA VAL A 36 -17.42 10.58 -14.85
C VAL A 36 -16.64 11.65 -14.06
N GLY A 37 -17.23 12.83 -13.86
CA GLY A 37 -16.63 13.91 -13.08
C GLY A 37 -16.38 13.50 -11.62
N ASP A 38 -17.35 12.86 -10.97
CA ASP A 38 -17.21 12.40 -9.59
C ASP A 38 -16.24 11.22 -9.49
N LEU A 39 -16.28 10.32 -10.47
CA LEU A 39 -15.33 9.22 -10.57
C LEU A 39 -13.88 9.71 -10.65
N LEU A 40 -13.61 10.66 -11.54
CA LEU A 40 -12.28 11.24 -11.73
C LEU A 40 -11.84 12.03 -10.48
N ARG A 41 -12.73 12.81 -9.88
CA ARG A 41 -12.45 13.52 -8.62
C ARG A 41 -12.09 12.55 -7.49
N GLY A 42 -12.82 11.44 -7.37
CA GLY A 42 -12.52 10.39 -6.41
C GLY A 42 -11.14 9.76 -6.64
N ALA A 43 -10.80 9.44 -7.90
CA ALA A 43 -9.51 8.88 -8.26
C ALA A 43 -8.34 9.86 -7.98
N ILE A 44 -8.52 11.14 -8.32
CA ILE A 44 -7.52 12.19 -8.03
C ILE A 44 -7.36 12.37 -6.51
N LEU A 45 -8.45 12.38 -5.74
CA LEU A 45 -8.38 12.47 -4.29
C LEU A 45 -7.58 11.29 -3.71
N LYS A 46 -7.84 10.07 -4.19
CA LYS A 46 -7.09 8.87 -3.80
C LYS A 46 -5.61 8.95 -4.16
N MET A 47 -5.28 9.45 -5.34
CA MET A 47 -3.90 9.66 -5.77
C MET A 47 -3.17 10.66 -4.86
N VAL A 48 -3.84 11.74 -4.47
CA VAL A 48 -3.28 12.74 -3.53
C VAL A 48 -3.14 12.17 -2.11
N GLU A 49 -4.14 11.42 -1.63
CA GLU A 49 -4.10 10.72 -0.34
C GLU A 49 -2.95 9.69 -0.27
N ALA A 50 -2.69 9.01 -1.38
CA ALA A 50 -1.62 8.02 -1.53
C ALA A 50 -0.22 8.63 -1.62
N ARG A 51 -0.09 9.90 -2.05
CA ARG A 51 1.20 10.56 -2.35
C ARG A 51 2.05 9.75 -3.34
N SER A 52 1.43 9.26 -4.40
CA SER A 52 2.14 8.45 -5.40
C SER A 52 3.26 9.27 -6.08
N ASP A 53 4.46 8.70 -6.14
CA ASP A 53 5.58 9.25 -6.94
C ASP A 53 5.33 9.05 -8.45
N ASP A 54 4.46 8.10 -8.83
CA ASP A 54 3.95 7.92 -10.20
C ASP A 54 2.42 8.13 -10.23
N PRO A 55 1.94 9.36 -10.46
CA PRO A 55 0.51 9.65 -10.47
C PRO A 55 -0.23 9.00 -11.64
N ILE A 56 0.43 8.81 -12.79
CA ILE A 56 -0.21 8.26 -13.98
C ILE A 56 -0.35 6.74 -13.88
N GLY A 57 0.70 6.04 -13.45
CA GLY A 57 0.62 4.61 -13.15
C GLY A 57 -0.42 4.30 -12.07
N PHE A 58 -0.48 5.13 -11.01
CA PHE A 58 -1.51 4.98 -9.97
C PHE A 58 -2.93 5.06 -10.53
N LEU A 59 -3.22 6.04 -11.39
CA LEU A 59 -4.56 6.20 -11.97
C LEU A 59 -4.91 5.03 -12.89
N ALA A 60 -3.97 4.54 -13.69
CA ALA A 60 -4.16 3.37 -14.55
C ALA A 60 -4.53 2.14 -13.70
N ASP A 61 -3.76 1.87 -12.65
CA ASP A 61 -4.03 0.77 -11.72
C ASP A 61 -5.38 0.95 -11.01
N HIS A 62 -5.72 2.17 -10.61
CA HIS A 62 -6.98 2.49 -9.94
C HIS A 62 -8.19 2.13 -10.81
N PHE A 63 -8.19 2.53 -12.09
CA PHE A 63 -9.29 2.21 -13.00
C PHE A 63 -9.34 0.72 -13.37
N CYS A 64 -8.19 0.06 -13.55
CA CYS A 64 -8.12 -1.39 -13.77
C CYS A 64 -8.72 -2.18 -12.60
N ASN A 65 -8.39 -1.80 -11.37
CA ASN A 65 -8.93 -2.43 -10.17
C ASN A 65 -10.43 -2.13 -10.00
N LEU A 66 -10.88 -0.91 -10.30
CA LEU A 66 -12.29 -0.56 -10.22
C LEU A 66 -13.14 -1.35 -11.23
N ALA A 67 -12.68 -1.50 -12.47
CA ALA A 67 -13.36 -2.30 -13.49
C ALA A 67 -13.45 -3.79 -13.10
N SER A 68 -12.42 -4.31 -12.42
CA SER A 68 -12.42 -5.70 -11.93
C SER A 68 -13.47 -5.95 -10.84
N VAL A 69 -13.91 -4.92 -10.12
CA VAL A 69 -14.97 -5.01 -9.10
C VAL A 69 -16.35 -5.08 -9.75
N THR A 70 -16.57 -4.41 -10.87
CA THR A 70 -17.87 -4.39 -11.55
C THR A 70 -18.19 -5.69 -12.27
N ASP A 71 -17.18 -6.39 -12.80
CA ASP A 71 -17.36 -7.69 -13.47
C ASP A 71 -17.68 -8.84 -12.51
N SER A 72 -17.26 -8.73 -11.25
CA SER A 72 -17.56 -9.73 -10.21
C SER A 72 -18.90 -9.49 -9.49
N GLY A 73 -19.56 -8.37 -9.75
CA GLY A 73 -20.81 -7.95 -9.10
C GLY A 73 -22.07 -8.01 -9.97
N THR A 74 -21.96 -8.41 -11.24
CA THR A 74 -23.09 -8.42 -12.19
C THR A 74 -23.43 -9.84 -12.66
N ALA A 75 -23.56 -10.78 -11.72
CA ALA A 75 -24.23 -12.06 -11.98
C ALA A 75 -25.75 -11.86 -11.88
N GLY A 76 -26.31 -11.15 -12.86
CA GLY A 76 -27.75 -11.06 -13.07
C GLY A 76 -28.23 -12.21 -13.94
N CYS A 77 -28.90 -13.18 -13.32
CA CYS A 77 -29.97 -14.03 -13.86
C CYS A 77 -29.93 -14.39 -15.36
N GLY A 78 -29.45 -15.60 -15.70
CA GLY A 78 -29.68 -16.21 -17.02
C GLY A 78 -28.83 -17.45 -17.30
N ASP A 79 -29.48 -18.62 -17.32
CA ASP A 79 -29.04 -19.95 -17.77
C ASP A 79 -27.92 -20.67 -16.98
N GLU A 80 -28.36 -21.45 -15.98
CA GLU A 80 -27.54 -22.33 -15.14
C GLU A 80 -27.09 -23.65 -15.81
N ASP A 81 -27.45 -23.95 -17.06
CA ASP A 81 -27.28 -25.30 -17.62
C ASP A 81 -26.13 -25.51 -18.64
N GLN A 82 -25.24 -24.53 -18.85
CA GLN A 82 -24.09 -24.72 -19.77
C GLN A 82 -22.69 -24.57 -19.14
N GLN A 83 -22.57 -24.23 -17.86
CA GLN A 83 -21.25 -24.06 -17.22
C GLN A 83 -20.72 -25.31 -16.48
N GLN A 84 -21.53 -26.35 -16.26
CA GLN A 84 -21.08 -27.54 -15.52
C GLN A 84 -20.22 -28.54 -16.32
N GLN A 85 -20.16 -28.46 -17.65
CA GLN A 85 -19.34 -29.39 -18.46
C GLN A 85 -17.95 -28.88 -18.83
N GLN A 86 -17.58 -27.64 -18.49
CA GLN A 86 -16.26 -27.09 -18.80
C GLN A 86 -15.40 -26.70 -17.58
N GLN A 87 -15.80 -27.14 -16.38
CA GLN A 87 -15.07 -26.91 -15.12
C GLN A 87 -14.35 -28.14 -14.55
N GLN A 88 -14.44 -29.31 -15.18
CA GLN A 88 -13.83 -30.53 -14.64
C GLN A 88 -12.33 -30.73 -15.01
N SER A 89 -11.73 -29.84 -15.81
CA SER A 89 -10.30 -29.98 -16.22
C SER A 89 -9.36 -28.83 -15.82
N THR A 90 -9.81 -27.81 -15.08
CA THR A 90 -9.04 -26.57 -14.80
C THR A 90 -8.90 -26.21 -13.31
N GLY A 91 -9.24 -27.13 -12.39
CA GLY A 91 -9.35 -26.83 -10.95
C GLY A 91 -8.09 -26.37 -10.22
N LEU A 92 -6.88 -26.67 -10.73
CA LEU A 92 -5.61 -26.29 -10.07
C LEU A 92 -5.02 -24.97 -10.59
N ALA A 93 -5.20 -24.64 -11.87
CA ALA A 93 -4.69 -23.40 -12.45
C ALA A 93 -5.55 -22.18 -12.10
N GLY A 94 -6.87 -22.37 -11.92
CA GLY A 94 -7.80 -21.30 -11.54
C GLY A 94 -7.60 -20.82 -10.10
N ALA A 95 -7.28 -21.73 -9.16
CA ALA A 95 -7.11 -21.39 -7.75
C ALA A 95 -5.95 -20.41 -7.51
N GLY A 96 -4.81 -20.62 -8.19
CA GLY A 96 -3.66 -19.72 -8.12
C GLY A 96 -3.93 -18.34 -8.75
N ALA A 97 -4.67 -18.30 -9.86
CA ALA A 97 -5.03 -17.04 -10.52
C ALA A 97 -5.97 -16.19 -9.64
N HIS A 98 -6.96 -16.80 -9.00
CA HIS A 98 -7.86 -16.11 -8.06
C HIS A 98 -7.16 -15.66 -6.77
N GLU A 99 -6.17 -16.40 -6.29
CA GLU A 99 -5.33 -15.98 -5.16
C GLU A 99 -4.45 -14.78 -5.52
N GLN A 100 -3.78 -14.80 -6.67
CA GLN A 100 -2.97 -13.67 -7.14
C GLN A 100 -3.81 -12.42 -7.38
N GLN A 101 -5.02 -12.55 -7.93
CA GLN A 101 -5.94 -11.42 -8.12
C GLN A 101 -6.34 -10.78 -6.78
N ARG A 102 -6.63 -11.60 -5.76
CA ARG A 102 -6.93 -11.11 -4.41
C ARG A 102 -5.74 -10.40 -3.77
N LEU A 103 -4.54 -10.96 -3.93
CA LEU A 103 -3.30 -10.32 -3.49
C LEU A 103 -3.11 -8.95 -4.15
N ASN A 104 -3.24 -8.87 -5.47
CA ASN A 104 -3.12 -7.61 -6.21
C ASN A 104 -4.14 -6.56 -5.72
N ARG A 105 -5.38 -6.99 -5.45
CA ARG A 105 -6.42 -6.11 -4.90
C ARG A 105 -6.12 -5.66 -3.48
N ALA A 106 -5.63 -6.56 -2.62
CA ALA A 106 -5.21 -6.23 -1.26
C ALA A 106 -4.07 -5.19 -1.28
N LEU A 107 -3.04 -5.42 -2.10
CA LEU A 107 -1.94 -4.47 -2.29
C LEU A 107 -2.42 -3.11 -2.80
N TRP A 108 -3.36 -3.10 -3.74
CA TRP A 108 -3.98 -1.86 -4.20
C TRP A 108 -4.62 -1.08 -3.05
N HIS A 109 -5.44 -1.73 -2.21
CA HIS A 109 -6.03 -1.09 -1.03
C HIS A 109 -4.95 -0.50 -0.11
N LEU A 110 -3.87 -1.24 0.14
CA LEU A 110 -2.77 -0.77 0.98
C LEU A 110 -2.08 0.49 0.45
N ARG A 111 -2.11 0.71 -0.88
CA ARG A 111 -1.53 1.89 -1.52
C ARG A 111 -2.46 3.09 -1.63
N LEU A 112 -3.76 2.94 -1.34
CA LEU A 112 -4.74 4.03 -1.48
C LEU A 112 -4.59 5.18 -0.48
N ALA A 113 -3.75 5.03 0.55
CA ALA A 113 -3.47 6.08 1.51
C ALA A 113 -2.05 5.93 2.04
N HIS A 114 -1.36 7.06 2.20
CA HIS A 114 -0.07 7.09 2.88
C HIS A 114 -0.21 6.64 4.35
N HIS A 115 0.77 5.90 4.86
CA HIS A 115 0.73 5.29 6.19
C HIS A 115 0.56 6.31 7.35
N SER A 116 0.89 7.58 7.13
CA SER A 116 0.65 8.68 8.09
C SER A 116 -0.84 9.01 8.29
N GLN A 117 -1.71 8.66 7.34
CA GLN A 117 -3.15 8.91 7.40
C GLN A 117 -3.83 7.81 8.23
N ARG A 118 -3.64 7.87 9.56
CA ARG A 118 -3.99 6.79 10.50
C ARG A 118 -5.36 6.15 10.25
N SER A 119 -6.41 6.95 10.04
CA SER A 119 -7.77 6.41 9.81
C SER A 119 -7.91 5.73 8.46
N ALA A 120 -7.54 6.41 7.37
CA ALA A 120 -7.69 5.87 6.02
C ALA A 120 -6.83 4.63 5.81
N PHE A 121 -5.56 4.70 6.24
CA PHE A 121 -4.64 3.57 6.15
C PHE A 121 -5.12 2.38 6.99
N SER A 122 -5.58 2.59 8.23
CA SER A 122 -6.08 1.49 9.05
C SER A 122 -7.30 0.80 8.45
N ASN A 123 -8.22 1.56 7.84
CA ASN A 123 -9.38 1.01 7.14
C ASN A 123 -8.94 0.19 5.91
N ASN A 124 -8.01 0.73 5.12
CA ASN A 124 -7.47 0.03 3.96
C ASN A 124 -6.76 -1.28 4.35
N VAL A 125 -5.98 -1.27 5.44
CA VAL A 125 -5.32 -2.47 5.98
C VAL A 125 -6.33 -3.52 6.42
N ARG A 126 -7.46 -3.11 7.02
CA ARG A 126 -8.55 -4.02 7.38
C ARG A 126 -9.17 -4.68 6.14
N VAL A 127 -9.49 -3.89 5.12
CA VAL A 127 -10.02 -4.42 3.85
C VAL A 127 -9.04 -5.39 3.19
N ALA A 128 -7.74 -5.04 3.15
CA ALA A 128 -6.70 -5.91 2.61
C ALA A 128 -6.59 -7.23 3.37
N TYR A 129 -6.66 -7.20 4.71
CA TYR A 129 -6.68 -8.39 5.54
C TYR A 129 -7.89 -9.28 5.23
N ASP A 130 -9.08 -8.68 5.14
CA ASP A 130 -10.31 -9.41 4.87
C ASP A 130 -10.26 -10.08 3.49
N LEU A 131 -9.74 -9.40 2.46
CA LEU A 131 -9.56 -9.96 1.12
C LEU A 131 -8.65 -11.20 1.11
N LEU A 132 -7.61 -11.20 1.95
CA LEU A 132 -6.63 -12.29 2.04
C LEU A 132 -7.08 -13.43 2.98
N ASN A 133 -7.95 -13.14 3.94
CA ASN A 133 -8.45 -14.12 4.93
C ASN A 133 -9.55 -15.05 4.37
N LEU A 134 -10.14 -14.72 3.20
CA LEU A 134 -11.26 -15.45 2.59
C LEU A 134 -10.96 -16.90 2.16
N ASN A 135 -9.72 -17.37 2.29
CA ASN A 135 -9.35 -18.76 2.00
C ASN A 135 -9.93 -19.80 2.98
N GLY A 136 -10.47 -19.39 4.14
CA GLY A 136 -11.07 -20.29 5.12
C GLY A 136 -12.50 -20.77 4.80
N CYS A 137 -13.31 -19.96 4.11
CA CYS A 137 -14.75 -20.25 3.92
C CYS A 137 -15.03 -21.35 2.87
N LEU A 138 -14.18 -21.48 1.84
CA LEU A 138 -14.41 -22.44 0.75
C LEU A 138 -14.16 -23.90 1.16
N ARG A 139 -13.41 -24.17 2.23
CA ARG A 139 -13.24 -25.54 2.73
C ARG A 139 -14.41 -26.06 3.55
N GLN A 140 -15.22 -25.18 4.14
CA GLN A 140 -16.39 -25.58 4.94
C GLN A 140 -17.67 -25.75 4.11
N ALA A 141 -17.69 -25.24 2.88
CA ALA A 141 -18.85 -25.35 1.99
C ALA A 141 -18.87 -26.64 1.12
N SER A 142 -17.87 -27.53 1.26
CA SER A 142 -17.75 -28.78 0.49
C SER A 142 -17.99 -30.04 1.33
N GLU A 143 -18.81 -29.96 2.37
CA GLU A 143 -19.39 -31.12 3.03
C GLU A 143 -20.92 -31.01 2.91
N ASN A 144 -21.48 -31.66 1.88
CA ASN A 144 -22.93 -31.82 1.74
C ASN A 144 -23.48 -32.60 2.96
N PRO A 145 -24.53 -32.13 3.64
CA PRO A 145 -25.29 -32.95 4.58
C PRO A 145 -26.45 -33.62 3.83
N GLU A 146 -26.21 -34.81 3.28
CA GLU A 146 -27.31 -35.71 2.91
C GLU A 146 -27.41 -36.83 3.94
N GLY A 147 -28.37 -36.68 4.86
CA GLY A 147 -28.78 -37.72 5.79
C GLY A 147 -29.68 -37.18 6.89
N PRO A 148 -31.00 -37.46 6.87
CA PRO A 148 -31.85 -37.19 8.01
C PRO A 148 -31.81 -38.41 8.91
N ASP A 149 -30.92 -38.44 9.90
CA ASP A 149 -31.18 -39.15 11.16
C ASP A 149 -30.16 -38.76 12.24
N GLY A 150 -30.69 -38.58 13.44
CA GLY A 150 -30.08 -37.79 14.49
C GLY A 150 -28.84 -38.36 15.16
N SER A 151 -28.02 -37.46 15.67
CA SER A 151 -27.51 -37.51 17.04
C SER A 151 -26.92 -36.15 17.40
N CYS A 152 -27.47 -35.53 18.44
CA CYS A 152 -26.88 -34.34 19.05
C CYS A 152 -25.57 -34.76 19.72
N LEU A 153 -24.45 -34.65 19.00
CA LEU A 153 -23.13 -34.70 19.59
C LEU A 153 -22.69 -33.26 19.86
N ASP A 154 -22.47 -32.97 21.15
CA ASP A 154 -21.85 -31.77 21.66
C ASP A 154 -20.61 -31.40 20.83
N VAL A 155 -20.75 -30.36 20.02
CA VAL A 155 -19.60 -29.67 19.45
C VAL A 155 -19.03 -28.80 20.57
N PRO A 156 -17.76 -28.98 20.99
CA PRO A 156 -17.15 -28.09 21.96
C PRO A 156 -17.13 -26.67 21.39
N PRO A 157 -17.40 -25.62 22.19
CA PRO A 157 -17.51 -24.23 21.70
C PRO A 157 -16.17 -23.63 21.23
N ASP A 158 -15.11 -24.42 21.09
CA ASP A 158 -13.76 -23.94 20.80
C ASP A 158 -13.26 -24.28 19.37
N ALA A 159 -14.16 -24.68 18.47
CA ALA A 159 -13.86 -24.83 17.05
C ALA A 159 -14.26 -23.59 16.22
N GLU A 160 -14.03 -22.38 16.76
CA GLU A 160 -13.91 -21.17 15.95
C GLU A 160 -12.64 -21.32 15.10
N GLY A 161 -12.81 -21.85 13.88
CA GLY A 161 -11.70 -22.14 12.98
C GLY A 161 -10.82 -20.93 12.72
N SER A 162 -9.66 -20.88 13.38
CA SER A 162 -8.38 -20.34 12.93
C SER A 162 -8.48 -19.25 11.86
N GLY A 163 -9.16 -18.14 12.18
CA GLY A 163 -9.28 -16.99 11.27
C GLY A 163 -7.95 -16.26 11.18
N GLY A 164 -7.28 -16.38 10.04
CA GLY A 164 -6.00 -15.72 9.81
C GLY A 164 -5.57 -15.75 8.35
N VAL A 165 -4.87 -14.71 7.92
CA VAL A 165 -4.24 -14.69 6.60
C VAL A 165 -3.16 -15.77 6.57
N LYS A 166 -3.13 -16.59 5.54
CA LYS A 166 -2.10 -17.63 5.39
C LYS A 166 -0.71 -16.98 5.37
N GLY A 167 0.23 -17.50 6.16
CA GLY A 167 1.56 -16.90 6.35
C GLY A 167 2.37 -16.74 5.07
N GLY A 168 2.19 -17.63 4.09
CA GLY A 168 2.77 -17.47 2.75
C GLY A 168 2.25 -16.22 2.02
N LEU A 169 0.94 -15.96 2.07
CA LEU A 169 0.34 -14.75 1.48
C LEU A 169 0.73 -13.49 2.23
N TYR A 170 0.84 -13.56 3.55
CA TYR A 170 1.34 -12.45 4.35
C TYR A 170 2.78 -12.10 3.99
N THR A 171 3.69 -13.08 3.96
CA THR A 171 5.09 -12.87 3.58
C THR A 171 5.20 -12.32 2.16
N GLN A 172 4.44 -12.87 1.20
CA GLN A 172 4.38 -12.37 -0.17
C GLN A 172 3.87 -10.92 -0.23
N THR A 173 2.86 -10.57 0.59
CA THR A 173 2.35 -9.18 0.69
C THR A 173 3.46 -8.24 1.16
N LEU A 174 4.24 -8.61 2.18
CA LEU A 174 5.34 -7.78 2.69
C LEU A 174 6.47 -7.62 1.66
N GLU A 175 6.79 -8.67 0.92
CA GLU A 175 7.76 -8.64 -0.18
C GLU A 175 7.33 -7.67 -1.29
N CYS A 176 6.07 -7.75 -1.73
CA CYS A 176 5.50 -6.83 -2.71
C CYS A 176 5.55 -5.37 -2.22
N LEU A 177 5.14 -5.10 -0.97
CA LEU A 177 5.18 -3.75 -0.40
C LEU A 177 6.60 -3.15 -0.36
N CYS A 178 7.62 -3.96 -0.05
CA CYS A 178 9.01 -3.50 -0.09
C CYS A 178 9.48 -3.22 -1.52
N SER A 179 9.23 -4.16 -2.44
CA SER A 179 9.65 -4.09 -3.85
C SER A 179 9.03 -2.88 -4.56
N GLU A 180 7.71 -2.71 -4.43
CA GLU A 180 6.96 -1.59 -5.02
C GLU A 180 7.24 -0.27 -4.31
N GLY A 181 7.66 -0.35 -3.04
CA GLY A 181 8.22 0.76 -2.29
C GLY A 181 9.58 1.24 -2.79
N GLY A 182 10.17 0.59 -3.80
CA GLY A 182 11.48 0.93 -4.36
C GLY A 182 12.65 0.44 -3.50
N VAL A 183 12.42 -0.48 -2.56
CA VAL A 183 13.47 -1.05 -1.73
C VAL A 183 14.06 -2.30 -2.40
N PRO A 184 15.38 -2.34 -2.66
CA PRO A 184 16.02 -3.52 -3.21
C PRO A 184 15.83 -4.76 -2.33
N ALA A 185 15.65 -5.93 -2.95
CA ALA A 185 15.45 -7.19 -2.22
C ALA A 185 16.59 -7.51 -1.24
N SER A 186 17.83 -7.14 -1.56
CA SER A 186 18.97 -7.31 -0.64
C SER A 186 18.84 -6.50 0.65
N THR A 187 18.20 -5.33 0.55
CA THR A 187 18.06 -4.35 1.63
C THR A 187 16.86 -4.67 2.51
N SER A 188 15.77 -5.17 1.93
CA SER A 188 14.57 -5.59 2.66
C SER A 188 14.66 -7.00 3.25
N ALA A 189 15.51 -7.89 2.72
CA ALA A 189 15.64 -9.26 3.20
C ALA A 189 15.90 -9.41 4.72
N PRO A 190 16.74 -8.59 5.38
CA PRO A 190 16.93 -8.69 6.83
C PRO A 190 15.69 -8.26 7.63
N LEU A 191 14.88 -7.33 7.12
CA LEU A 191 13.61 -6.95 7.73
C LEU A 191 12.59 -8.08 7.58
N LEU A 192 12.43 -8.60 6.36
CA LEU A 192 11.47 -9.66 6.06
C LEU A 192 11.75 -10.93 6.87
N ARG A 193 13.01 -11.29 7.08
CA ARG A 193 13.39 -12.40 7.98
C ARG A 193 12.95 -12.22 9.44
N ARG A 194 12.71 -11.00 9.90
CA ARG A 194 12.18 -10.72 11.26
C ARG A 194 10.65 -10.72 11.32
N LEU A 195 10.00 -10.53 10.18
CA LEU A 195 8.55 -10.35 10.08
C LEU A 195 7.83 -11.55 9.44
N CYS A 196 8.54 -12.44 8.75
CA CYS A 196 7.95 -13.55 8.02
C CYS A 196 7.28 -14.57 8.95
N CYS A 197 6.20 -15.15 8.45
CA CYS A 197 5.48 -16.25 9.08
C CYS A 197 5.70 -17.55 8.27
N GLN A 198 5.48 -18.70 8.90
CA GLN A 198 5.50 -19.97 8.18
C GLN A 198 4.37 -20.03 7.15
N ASP A 199 4.57 -20.71 6.02
CA ASP A 199 3.59 -20.72 4.92
C ASP A 199 2.17 -21.13 5.31
N HIS A 200 2.04 -21.99 6.32
CA HIS A 200 0.78 -22.53 6.81
C HIS A 200 0.29 -21.85 8.10
N GLU A 201 1.04 -20.89 8.64
CA GLU A 201 0.67 -20.15 9.83
C GLU A 201 -0.56 -19.28 9.56
N ALA A 202 -1.47 -19.21 10.52
CA ALA A 202 -2.63 -18.31 10.45
C ALA A 202 -2.24 -16.97 11.09
N VAL A 203 -2.02 -15.95 10.26
CA VAL A 203 -1.57 -14.63 10.70
C VAL A 203 -2.77 -13.81 11.19
N PRO A 204 -2.79 -13.40 12.47
CA PRO A 204 -3.87 -12.59 13.01
C PRO A 204 -3.78 -11.13 12.51
N TYR A 205 -4.88 -10.41 12.59
CA TYR A 205 -4.98 -9.03 12.08
C TYR A 205 -3.92 -8.10 12.64
N ASP A 206 -3.63 -8.17 13.94
CA ASP A 206 -2.66 -7.26 14.58
C ASP A 206 -1.23 -7.49 14.07
N VAL A 207 -0.85 -8.75 13.82
CA VAL A 207 0.44 -9.10 13.23
C VAL A 207 0.51 -8.63 11.78
N PHE A 208 -0.53 -8.92 10.99
CA PHE A 208 -0.63 -8.44 9.61
C PHE A 208 -0.49 -6.92 9.53
N ARG A 209 -1.27 -6.20 10.35
CA ARG A 209 -1.25 -4.74 10.43
C ARG A 209 0.11 -4.20 10.85
N HIS A 210 0.77 -4.84 11.82
CA HIS A 210 2.10 -4.46 12.26
C HIS A 210 3.14 -4.64 11.15
N GLY A 211 3.13 -5.79 10.46
CA GLY A 211 4.04 -6.08 9.35
C GLY A 211 3.85 -5.09 8.19
N VAL A 212 2.61 -4.87 7.76
CA VAL A 212 2.28 -3.92 6.69
C VAL A 212 2.71 -2.50 7.03
N LEU A 213 2.42 -2.02 8.24
CA LEU A 213 2.85 -0.68 8.67
C LEU A 213 4.37 -0.58 8.72
N THR A 214 5.06 -1.61 9.23
CA THR A 214 6.52 -1.62 9.33
C THR A 214 7.16 -1.57 7.94
N CYS A 215 6.67 -2.37 6.98
CA CYS A 215 7.14 -2.33 5.59
C CYS A 215 6.88 -0.98 4.92
N ALA A 216 5.69 -0.39 5.11
CA ALA A 216 5.38 0.92 4.54
C ALA A 216 6.31 2.02 5.06
N VAL A 217 6.51 2.08 6.39
CA VAL A 217 7.42 3.05 7.02
C VAL A 217 8.87 2.80 6.61
N PHE A 218 9.29 1.53 6.52
CA PHE A 218 10.63 1.17 6.08
C PHE A 218 10.92 1.62 4.65
N SER A 219 9.98 1.39 3.71
CA SER A 219 10.13 1.82 2.32
C SER A 219 10.32 3.33 2.20
N ASP A 220 9.52 4.12 2.94
CA ASP A 220 9.66 5.58 2.94
C ASP A 220 10.96 6.05 3.59
N TYR A 221 11.39 5.38 4.67
CA TYR A 221 12.68 5.65 5.32
C TYR A 221 13.86 5.38 4.38
N ILE A 222 13.86 4.24 3.66
CA ILE A 222 14.92 3.91 2.70
C ILE A 222 14.93 4.91 1.54
N ARG A 223 13.76 5.29 1.02
CA ARG A 223 13.67 6.31 -0.04
C ARG A 223 14.25 7.65 0.43
N GLN A 224 13.98 8.03 1.68
CA GLN A 224 14.54 9.25 2.25
C GLN A 224 16.06 9.14 2.46
N ALA A 225 16.58 7.96 2.84
CA ALA A 225 18.01 7.71 2.95
C ALA A 225 18.71 7.77 1.58
N GLN A 226 18.11 7.19 0.53
CA GLN A 226 18.61 7.28 -0.85
C GLN A 226 18.68 8.73 -1.34
N ARG A 227 17.61 9.52 -1.11
CA ARG A 227 17.57 10.96 -1.43
C ARG A 227 18.66 11.72 -0.66
N LEU A 228 18.84 11.41 0.62
CA LEU A 228 19.87 12.03 1.44
C LEU A 228 21.29 11.71 0.94
N TYR A 229 21.55 10.47 0.52
CA TYR A 229 22.82 10.10 -0.08
C TYR A 229 23.08 10.86 -1.39
N ALA A 230 22.06 11.00 -2.23
CA ALA A 230 22.16 11.75 -3.48
C ALA A 230 22.53 13.23 -3.25
N GLU A 231 22.01 13.85 -2.18
CA GLU A 231 22.39 15.23 -1.81
C GLU A 231 23.80 15.34 -1.23
N VAL A 232 24.29 14.30 -0.56
CA VAL A 232 25.66 14.25 -0.01
C VAL A 232 26.70 13.98 -1.11
N CYS A 233 26.30 13.32 -2.19
CA CYS A 233 27.14 13.08 -3.35
C CYS A 233 27.17 14.30 -4.27
N CYS A 234 28.35 14.84 -4.54
CA CYS A 234 28.53 15.77 -5.64
C CYS A 234 28.61 14.98 -6.96
N PRO A 235 27.75 15.24 -7.97
CA PRO A 235 27.80 14.52 -9.25
C PRO A 235 29.14 14.67 -9.97
N ASP A 236 29.88 15.75 -9.69
CA ASP A 236 31.18 16.03 -10.30
C ASP A 236 32.39 15.39 -9.57
N GLU A 237 32.23 14.99 -8.30
CA GLU A 237 33.35 14.50 -7.45
C GLU A 237 33.34 12.98 -7.21
N GLY A 238 32.32 12.28 -7.73
CA GLY A 238 32.17 10.84 -7.57
C GLY A 238 31.51 10.44 -6.24
N PRO A 239 31.67 9.17 -5.79
CA PRO A 239 30.97 8.67 -4.61
C PRO A 239 31.32 9.46 -3.34
N ALA A 240 30.33 9.69 -2.47
CA ALA A 240 30.52 10.43 -1.23
C ALA A 240 31.63 9.82 -0.35
N THR A 241 32.37 10.70 0.32
CA THR A 241 33.41 10.26 1.26
C THR A 241 32.80 9.49 2.42
N ARG A 242 33.48 8.41 2.83
CA ARG A 242 33.05 7.55 3.95
C ARG A 242 32.87 8.35 5.24
N ALA A 243 33.72 9.35 5.46
CA ALA A 243 33.64 10.29 6.56
C ALA A 243 32.30 11.03 6.62
N LEU A 244 31.87 11.63 5.51
CA LEU A 244 30.60 12.35 5.41
C LEU A 244 29.41 11.43 5.63
N CYS A 245 29.38 10.30 4.92
CA CYS A 245 28.31 9.31 5.05
C CYS A 245 28.18 8.79 6.48
N SER A 246 29.31 8.50 7.15
CA SER A 246 29.32 8.04 8.54
C SER A 246 28.80 9.10 9.51
N ALA A 247 29.10 10.38 9.26
CA ALA A 247 28.58 11.48 10.07
C ALA A 247 27.06 11.61 9.92
N VAL A 248 26.56 11.52 8.69
CA VAL A 248 25.12 11.54 8.40
C VAL A 248 24.42 10.36 9.08
N LEU A 249 24.90 9.13 8.88
CA LEU A 249 24.35 7.93 9.53
C LEU A 249 24.43 8.04 11.07
N GLY A 250 25.49 8.63 11.60
CA GLY A 250 25.65 8.92 13.03
C GLY A 250 24.54 9.84 13.56
N THR A 251 24.25 10.94 12.86
CA THR A 251 23.15 11.84 13.25
C THR A 251 21.78 11.16 13.20
N LEU A 252 21.53 10.31 12.19
CA LEU A 252 20.30 9.51 12.11
C LEU A 252 20.19 8.54 13.29
N LYS A 253 21.28 7.84 13.61
CA LYS A 253 21.34 6.92 14.75
C LYS A 253 21.05 7.63 16.07
N GLU A 254 21.69 8.76 16.34
CA GLU A 254 21.46 9.53 17.58
C GLU A 254 20.00 10.03 17.70
N ALA A 255 19.41 10.46 16.59
CA ALA A 255 18.01 10.87 16.57
C ALA A 255 17.06 9.70 16.86
N LEU A 256 17.33 8.52 16.28
CA LEU A 256 16.58 7.30 16.58
C LEU A 256 16.74 6.90 18.06
N GLU A 257 17.94 6.97 18.64
CA GLU A 257 18.21 6.67 20.06
C GLU A 257 17.46 7.61 21.01
N THR A 258 17.29 8.88 20.63
CA THR A 258 16.52 9.86 21.42
C THR A 258 15.05 9.47 21.61
N SER A 259 14.49 8.72 20.67
CA SER A 259 13.11 8.22 20.79
C SER A 259 12.96 7.02 21.75
N GLN A 260 14.06 6.36 22.11
CA GLN A 260 14.08 5.01 22.71
C GLN A 260 13.91 4.98 24.23
N ASP A 261 14.32 6.03 24.93
CA ASP A 261 14.40 5.96 26.38
C ASP A 261 13.02 6.18 27.04
N CYS A 262 12.69 5.26 27.96
CA CYS A 262 11.57 5.26 28.92
C CYS A 262 10.33 4.42 28.58
N ASP A 263 10.47 3.10 28.43
CA ASP A 263 9.34 2.16 28.57
C ASP A 263 9.49 1.17 29.75
N ALA A 264 10.60 1.16 30.50
CA ALA A 264 10.89 0.03 31.41
C ALA A 264 10.71 0.25 32.92
N ASN A 265 10.54 1.45 33.49
CA ASN A 265 10.61 1.58 34.97
C ASN A 265 9.79 2.68 35.68
N CYS A 266 8.78 3.30 35.08
CA CYS A 266 8.08 4.43 35.74
C CYS A 266 6.57 4.28 36.03
N PHE A 267 5.93 3.13 35.77
CA PHE A 267 4.49 2.98 36.05
C PHE A 267 4.16 1.69 36.80
N VAL A 268 4.65 1.56 38.03
CA VAL A 268 4.14 0.60 39.02
C VAL A 268 3.19 1.30 40.00
N ASN A 269 2.34 2.23 39.53
CA ASN A 269 1.32 2.80 40.43
C ASN A 269 -0.06 2.89 39.76
N ALA A 270 -1.02 2.20 40.38
CA ALA A 270 -2.30 1.77 39.82
C ALA A 270 -3.38 2.88 39.76
N ASN A 271 -3.03 4.09 39.35
CA ASN A 271 -4.00 5.17 39.09
C ASN A 271 -3.87 5.69 37.64
N ALA A 272 -4.35 4.88 36.69
CA ALA A 272 -3.94 4.91 35.28
C ALA A 272 -4.96 5.57 34.32
N LYS A 273 -5.50 6.75 34.66
CA LYS A 273 -6.29 7.56 33.70
C LYS A 273 -5.66 8.91 33.33
N SER A 274 -4.77 9.46 34.16
CA SER A 274 -4.03 10.70 33.83
C SER A 274 -2.69 10.44 33.12
N SER A 275 -2.29 9.17 32.94
CA SER A 275 -0.96 8.79 32.41
C SER A 275 -0.87 8.84 30.89
N ALA A 276 -1.93 8.49 30.16
CA ALA A 276 -1.90 8.39 28.69
C ALA A 276 -1.62 9.73 27.99
N CYS A 277 -2.16 10.84 28.50
CA CYS A 277 -1.88 12.18 27.95
C CYS A 277 -0.43 12.62 28.24
N LEU A 278 0.08 12.33 29.44
CA LEU A 278 1.46 12.63 29.81
C LEU A 278 2.46 11.78 29.00
N GLU A 279 2.15 10.50 28.76
CA GLU A 279 2.95 9.61 27.93
C GLU A 279 2.97 10.05 26.46
N ALA A 280 1.81 10.47 25.93
CA ALA A 280 1.72 11.06 24.59
C ALA A 280 2.57 12.33 24.47
N ASN A 281 2.51 13.22 25.47
CA ASN A 281 3.34 14.43 25.51
C ASN A 281 4.84 14.12 25.62
N ALA A 282 5.22 13.13 26.44
CA ALA A 282 6.62 12.70 26.55
C ALA A 282 7.15 12.10 25.23
N LYS A 283 6.32 11.34 24.49
CA LYS A 283 6.67 10.85 23.14
C LYS A 283 6.79 11.99 22.14
N ALA A 284 5.87 12.96 22.17
CA ALA A 284 5.92 14.13 21.31
C ALA A 284 7.19 14.97 21.53
N ILE A 285 7.58 15.21 22.79
CA ILE A 285 8.83 15.91 23.14
C ILE A 285 10.04 15.14 22.58
N ARG A 286 10.11 13.83 22.79
CA ARG A 286 11.20 13.00 22.23
C ARG A 286 11.27 13.04 20.71
N TYR A 287 10.14 13.05 20.01
CA TYR A 287 10.13 13.22 18.55
C TYR A 287 10.60 14.62 18.12
N LEU A 288 10.24 15.67 18.86
CA LEU A 288 10.76 17.02 18.61
C LEU A 288 12.27 17.08 18.82
N GLU A 289 12.79 16.49 19.89
CA GLU A 289 14.22 16.41 20.16
C GLU A 289 14.97 15.61 19.07
N ALA A 290 14.44 14.46 18.67
CA ALA A 290 14.97 13.69 17.55
C ALA A 290 14.97 14.50 16.25
N SER A 291 13.89 15.24 15.96
CA SER A 291 13.80 16.10 14.77
C SER A 291 14.82 17.24 14.78
N ALA A 292 15.11 17.81 15.96
CA ALA A 292 16.12 18.86 16.12
C ALA A 292 17.53 18.33 15.82
N LYS A 293 17.82 17.07 16.17
CA LYS A 293 19.12 16.42 15.90
C LYS A 293 19.38 16.17 14.41
N ILE A 294 18.32 15.90 13.63
CA ILE A 294 18.41 15.76 12.16
C ILE A 294 18.14 17.06 11.41
N SER A 295 18.11 18.20 12.10
CA SER A 295 17.91 19.49 11.44
C SER A 295 19.04 19.80 10.44
N PRO A 296 18.76 20.53 9.34
CA PRO A 296 19.77 20.85 8.34
C PRO A 296 21.04 21.48 8.93
N HIS A 297 20.89 22.32 9.95
CA HIS A 297 22.02 22.96 10.63
C HIS A 297 22.90 21.95 11.39
N LYS A 298 22.29 21.01 12.13
CA LYS A 298 23.03 19.98 12.87
C LYS A 298 23.72 19.01 11.92
N LEU A 299 23.05 18.63 10.84
CA LEU A 299 23.62 17.78 9.81
C LEU A 299 24.84 18.43 9.14
N ALA A 300 24.72 19.70 8.72
CA ALA A 300 25.81 20.46 8.14
C ALA A 300 27.01 20.60 9.09
N GLN A 301 26.74 20.81 10.39
CA GLN A 301 27.79 20.87 11.41
C GLN A 301 28.53 19.52 11.54
N ALA A 302 27.81 18.40 11.57
CA ALA A 302 28.40 17.07 11.64
C ALA A 302 29.26 16.75 10.39
N MET A 303 28.75 17.11 9.21
CA MET A 303 29.46 16.94 7.94
C MET A 303 30.74 17.78 7.87
N ALA A 304 30.67 19.06 8.27
CA ALA A 304 31.84 19.94 8.30
C ALA A 304 32.93 19.42 9.26
N GLY A 305 32.54 18.87 10.42
CA GLY A 305 33.47 18.22 11.35
C GLY A 305 34.14 16.98 10.74
N ALA A 306 33.39 16.17 9.99
CA ALA A 306 33.89 14.92 9.42
C ALA A 306 34.90 15.10 8.29
N GLN A 307 34.78 16.19 7.50
CA GLN A 307 35.74 16.51 6.43
C GLN A 307 37.17 16.70 6.96
N THR A 308 37.33 17.08 8.23
CA THR A 308 38.64 17.38 8.83
C THR A 308 39.30 16.18 9.53
N ARG A 309 38.56 15.09 9.80
CA ARG A 309 39.01 14.06 10.75
C ARG A 309 38.51 12.63 10.49
N GLY A 310 37.76 12.40 9.41
CA GLY A 310 37.08 11.12 9.21
C GLY A 310 37.94 10.01 8.58
N PRO A 311 37.45 8.75 8.64
CA PRO A 311 38.08 7.61 7.98
C PRO A 311 38.19 7.82 6.46
N GLY A 312 39.35 7.47 5.90
CA GLY A 312 39.60 7.59 4.46
C GLY A 312 38.76 6.62 3.62
N GLY A 313 38.58 6.98 2.34
CA GLY A 313 37.85 6.19 1.35
C GLY A 313 36.43 6.69 1.09
N ASN A 314 35.74 5.99 0.19
CA ASN A 314 34.39 6.32 -0.25
C ASN A 314 33.38 5.30 0.26
N MET A 315 32.12 5.69 0.29
CA MET A 315 30.98 4.81 0.55
C MET A 315 30.03 4.93 -0.64
N ASP A 316 29.70 3.80 -1.28
CA ASP A 316 28.75 3.79 -2.38
C ASP A 316 27.29 3.89 -1.89
N ALA A 317 26.36 4.13 -2.82
CA ALA A 317 24.93 4.30 -2.49
C ALA A 317 24.34 3.07 -1.79
N LYS A 318 24.78 1.86 -2.17
CA LYS A 318 24.26 0.60 -1.65
C LYS A 318 24.79 0.33 -0.24
N GLU A 319 26.06 0.62 0.02
CA GLU A 319 26.66 0.54 1.35
C GLU A 319 25.96 1.51 2.32
N PHE A 320 25.71 2.75 1.89
CA PHE A 320 24.96 3.73 2.69
C PHE A 320 23.53 3.27 2.97
N GLU A 321 22.83 2.79 1.95
CA GLU A 321 21.45 2.30 2.06
C GLU A 321 21.35 1.13 3.06
N ASN A 322 22.24 0.13 2.94
CA ASN A 322 22.26 -1.00 3.86
C ASN A 322 22.56 -0.56 5.30
N ALA A 323 23.51 0.35 5.49
CA ALA A 323 23.82 0.88 6.82
C ALA A 323 22.64 1.66 7.42
N ALA A 324 21.91 2.43 6.59
CA ALA A 324 20.69 3.09 7.02
C ALA A 324 19.59 2.07 7.38
N ALA A 325 19.42 1.02 6.56
CA ALA A 325 18.47 -0.07 6.80
C ALA A 325 18.76 -0.78 8.13
N ASP A 326 20.01 -1.06 8.44
CA ASP A 326 20.42 -1.69 9.70
C ASP A 326 20.00 -0.85 10.93
N LEU A 327 20.11 0.48 10.85
CA LEU A 327 19.64 1.38 11.92
C LEU A 327 18.13 1.23 12.17
N PHE A 328 17.34 1.10 11.10
CA PHE A 328 15.89 0.90 11.21
C PHE A 328 15.56 -0.49 11.75
N ILE A 329 16.16 -1.53 11.15
CA ILE A 329 15.87 -2.93 11.46
C ILE A 329 16.27 -3.27 12.90
N ALA A 330 17.33 -2.67 13.44
CA ALA A 330 17.70 -2.79 14.84
C ALA A 330 16.57 -2.38 15.81
N ARG A 331 15.60 -1.56 15.36
CA ARG A 331 14.45 -1.10 16.16
C ARG A 331 13.19 -1.91 15.97
N VAL A 332 13.15 -2.78 14.95
CA VAL A 332 11.98 -3.62 14.70
C VAL A 332 11.97 -4.77 15.71
N LYS A 333 10.91 -4.82 16.52
CA LYS A 333 10.65 -5.92 17.45
C LYS A 333 10.29 -7.16 16.63
N VAL A 334 10.85 -8.30 17.01
CA VAL A 334 10.49 -9.59 16.40
C VAL A 334 9.06 -9.90 16.81
N VAL A 335 8.23 -10.27 15.85
CA VAL A 335 6.92 -10.83 16.13
C VAL A 335 7.16 -12.31 16.46
N SER A 336 6.96 -12.70 17.72
CA SER A 336 7.00 -14.09 18.18
C SER A 336 5.75 -14.37 18.99
#